data_AF-A0A371D1F9-F1
#
_entry.id   AF-A0A371D1F9-F1
#
_cell.length_a   1.000
_cell.length_b   1.000
_cell.length_c   1.000
_cell.angle_alpha   90.00
_cell.angle_beta   90.00
_cell.angle_gamma   90.00
#
_symmetry.space_group_name_H-M   'P 1'
#
loop_
_entity.id
_entity.type
_entity.pdbx_description
1 polymer ?
#
loop_
_entity_poly.entity_id
_entity_poly.type
_entity_poly.pdbx_seq_one_letter_code
_entity_poly.pdbx_strand_id
1 'polypeptide(L)'
;LGCSPYFAVTGTSPIMPFDIAEATYLMPIPTTMLSTAELVARRAIALQKRPEQLEKLRSSVFRQQVEAAKKFERENRFTIRNYDFKPGRLVLMRNTAIEKSLNRKMRPRYLGPYAVVSRNKGGAYIIAELNGAVFDRPVAAFRLIPYLARDKSISLPRDALDIGDERLRTLEESDGPAEGDEDYALID
;
A
#
# COMPACT_ATOMS: atom_id res chain seq x y z
N LEU A 1 5.88 2.03 -34.71
CA LEU A 1 5.78 0.55 -34.84
C LEU A 1 5.09 0.05 -33.58
N GLY A 2 3.80 -0.30 -33.63
CA GLY A 2 3.03 -0.72 -32.45
C GLY A 2 3.36 -2.14 -31.96
N CYS A 3 4.63 -2.55 -31.98
CA CYS A 3 5.08 -3.89 -31.63
C CYS A 3 6.29 -3.85 -30.68
N SER A 4 6.51 -4.94 -29.94
CA SER A 4 7.63 -5.03 -29.00
C SER A 4 8.97 -5.13 -29.76
N PRO A 5 10.09 -4.63 -29.18
CA PRO A 5 11.41 -4.77 -29.80
C PRO A 5 11.80 -6.23 -30.10
N TYR A 6 11.38 -7.17 -29.24
CA TYR A 6 11.59 -8.60 -29.46
C TYR A 6 10.86 -9.11 -30.71
N PHE A 7 9.59 -8.72 -30.89
CA PHE A 7 8.81 -9.09 -32.07
C PHE A 7 9.40 -8.49 -33.35
N ALA A 8 9.89 -7.25 -33.30
CA ALA A 8 10.50 -6.61 -34.46
C ALA A 8 11.77 -7.34 -34.94
N VAL A 9 12.54 -7.95 -34.04
CA VAL A 9 13.78 -8.67 -34.35
C VAL A 9 13.53 -10.13 -34.71
N THR A 10 12.62 -10.80 -34.00
CA THR A 10 12.44 -12.26 -34.12
C THR A 10 11.23 -12.67 -34.95
N GLY A 11 10.31 -11.75 -35.22
CA GLY A 11 9.02 -12.04 -35.84
C GLY A 11 8.06 -12.83 -34.93
N THR A 12 8.41 -13.04 -33.67
CA THR A 12 7.61 -13.82 -32.71
C THR A 12 7.31 -13.02 -31.45
N SER A 13 6.15 -13.24 -30.83
CA SER A 13 5.82 -12.58 -29.57
C SER A 13 6.64 -13.18 -28.43
N PRO A 14 7.26 -12.37 -27.56
CA PRO A 14 7.98 -12.90 -26.42
C PRO A 14 7.01 -13.57 -25.45
N ILE A 15 7.46 -14.64 -24.80
CA ILE A 15 6.77 -15.19 -23.62
C ILE A 15 7.02 -14.22 -22.47
N MET A 16 5.95 -13.58 -21.99
CA MET A 16 6.02 -12.67 -20.86
C MET A 16 5.93 -13.46 -19.56
N PRO A 17 6.55 -13.00 -18.46
CA PRO A 17 6.36 -13.61 -17.14
C PRO A 17 4.87 -13.75 -16.75
N PHE A 18 4.03 -12.84 -17.24
CA PHE A 18 2.59 -12.89 -17.05
C PHE A 18 1.91 -14.08 -17.74
N ASP A 19 2.40 -14.51 -18.92
CA ASP A 19 1.84 -15.66 -19.64
C ASP A 19 2.05 -16.97 -18.84
N ILE A 20 3.16 -17.06 -18.10
CA ILE A 20 3.48 -18.18 -17.21
C ILE A 20 2.56 -18.18 -15.99
N ALA A 21 2.33 -16.99 -15.41
CA ALA A 21 1.40 -16.85 -14.29
C ALA A 21 -0.04 -17.18 -14.71
N GLU A 22 -0.50 -16.71 -15.87
CA GLU A 22 -1.84 -16.96 -16.43
C GLU A 22 -2.12 -18.46 -16.56
N ALA A 23 -1.15 -19.25 -17.04
CA ALA A 23 -1.28 -20.70 -17.19
C ALA A 23 -1.64 -21.42 -15.87
N THR A 24 -1.26 -20.83 -14.74
CA THR A 24 -1.57 -21.38 -13.40
C THR A 24 -3.04 -21.18 -13.02
N TYR A 25 -3.70 -20.16 -13.56
CA TYR A 25 -5.08 -19.79 -13.21
C TYR A 25 -6.12 -20.30 -14.21
N LEU A 26 -5.71 -20.76 -15.40
CA LEU A 26 -6.65 -21.18 -16.45
C LEU A 26 -7.46 -22.44 -16.11
N MET A 27 -6.97 -23.27 -15.20
CA MET A 27 -7.66 -24.49 -14.78
C MET A 27 -7.70 -24.60 -13.26
N PRO A 28 -8.83 -25.01 -12.66
CA PRO A 28 -8.87 -25.30 -11.24
C PRO A 28 -7.97 -26.50 -10.92
N ILE A 29 -7.34 -26.43 -9.75
CA ILE A 29 -6.51 -27.51 -9.22
C ILE A 29 -7.36 -28.79 -9.15
N PRO A 30 -6.90 -29.92 -9.72
CA PRO A 30 -7.61 -31.18 -9.60
C PRO A 30 -7.55 -31.68 -8.15
N THR A 31 -8.69 -32.12 -7.62
CA THR A 31 -8.80 -32.72 -6.28
C THR A 31 -8.36 -34.18 -6.24
N THR A 32 -8.31 -34.84 -7.40
CA THR A 32 -7.96 -36.26 -7.57
C THR A 32 -7.08 -36.43 -8.80
N MET A 33 -6.43 -37.58 -8.93
CA MET A 33 -5.75 -37.96 -10.17
C MET A 33 -6.75 -37.93 -11.34
N LEU A 34 -6.37 -37.29 -12.44
CA LEU A 34 -7.19 -37.17 -13.65
C LEU A 34 -6.93 -38.36 -14.58
N SER A 35 -7.98 -38.84 -15.24
CA SER A 35 -7.80 -39.74 -16.38
C SER A 35 -7.16 -39.01 -17.57
N THR A 36 -6.55 -39.76 -18.50
CA THR A 36 -5.93 -39.19 -19.70
C THR A 36 -6.94 -38.36 -20.52
N ALA A 37 -8.18 -38.85 -20.64
CA ALA A 37 -9.23 -38.15 -21.38
C ALA A 37 -9.61 -36.81 -20.73
N GLU A 38 -9.78 -36.79 -19.40
CA GLU A 38 -10.09 -35.57 -18.66
C GLU A 38 -8.93 -34.56 -18.73
N LEU A 39 -7.69 -35.03 -18.65
CA LEU A 39 -6.50 -34.18 -18.76
C LEU A 39 -6.42 -33.53 -20.15
N VAL A 40 -6.66 -34.29 -21.22
CA VAL A 40 -6.69 -33.76 -22.59
C VAL A 40 -7.82 -32.75 -22.75
N ALA A 41 -9.03 -33.05 -22.26
CA ALA A 41 -10.16 -32.14 -22.33
C ALA A 41 -9.90 -30.81 -21.60
N ARG A 42 -9.32 -30.89 -20.39
CA ARG A 42 -8.94 -29.71 -19.60
C ARG A 42 -7.87 -28.86 -20.30
N ARG A 43 -6.87 -29.49 -20.91
CA ARG A 43 -5.85 -28.77 -21.70
C ARG A 43 -6.43 -28.11 -22.95
N ALA A 44 -7.32 -28.80 -23.67
CA ALA A 44 -7.99 -28.24 -24.84
C ALA A 44 -8.83 -27.01 -24.46
N ILE A 45 -9.53 -27.07 -23.32
CA ILE A 45 -10.27 -25.94 -22.74
C ILE A 45 -9.33 -24.77 -22.42
N ALA A 46 -8.22 -25.02 -21.72
CA ALA A 46 -7.25 -23.98 -21.37
C ALA A 46 -6.65 -23.29 -22.61
N LEU A 47 -6.35 -24.06 -23.66
CA LEU A 47 -5.84 -23.55 -24.93
C LEU A 47 -6.89 -22.73 -25.70
N GLN A 48 -8.17 -23.10 -25.61
CA GLN A 48 -9.24 -22.37 -26.29
C GLN A 48 -9.52 -20.98 -25.70
N LYS A 49 -9.13 -20.72 -24.44
CA LYS A 49 -9.31 -19.43 -23.75
C LYS A 49 -10.71 -18.81 -23.97
N ARG A 50 -11.78 -19.62 -23.88
CA ARG A 50 -13.14 -19.14 -24.16
C ARG A 50 -13.51 -17.99 -23.19
N PRO A 51 -14.14 -16.92 -23.68
CA PRO A 51 -14.44 -15.74 -22.85
C PRO A 51 -15.30 -16.08 -21.62
N GLU A 52 -16.29 -16.96 -21.77
CA GLU A 52 -17.14 -17.43 -20.66
C GLU A 52 -16.34 -18.13 -19.54
N GLN A 53 -15.29 -18.86 -19.89
CA GLN A 53 -14.45 -19.56 -18.92
C GLN A 53 -13.50 -18.58 -18.23
N LEU A 54 -12.94 -17.62 -18.96
CA LEU A 54 -12.12 -16.55 -18.40
C LEU A 54 -12.90 -15.70 -17.40
N GLU A 55 -14.17 -15.39 -17.69
CA GLU A 55 -15.02 -14.63 -16.76
C GLU A 55 -15.28 -15.40 -15.46
N LYS A 56 -15.60 -16.70 -15.56
CA LYS A 56 -15.74 -17.57 -14.39
C LYS A 56 -14.45 -17.61 -13.56
N LEU A 57 -13.30 -17.75 -14.20
CA LEU A 57 -12.00 -17.75 -13.52
C LEU A 57 -11.74 -16.42 -12.81
N ARG A 58 -11.95 -15.29 -13.48
CA ARG A 58 -11.82 -13.95 -12.88
C ARG A 58 -12.68 -13.82 -11.63
N SER A 59 -13.94 -14.23 -11.70
CA SER A 59 -14.85 -14.17 -10.55
C SER A 59 -14.39 -15.06 -9.39
N SER A 60 -13.84 -16.24 -9.67
CA SER A 60 -13.31 -17.17 -8.66
C SER A 60 -12.05 -16.63 -8.00
N VAL A 61 -11.09 -16.15 -8.78
CA VAL A 61 -9.83 -15.56 -8.28
C VAL A 61 -10.14 -14.33 -7.44
N PHE A 62 -11.03 -13.46 -7.91
CA PHE A 62 -11.44 -12.29 -7.14
C PHE A 62 -12.06 -12.67 -5.80
N ARG A 63 -12.96 -13.67 -5.78
CA ARG A 63 -13.55 -14.18 -4.52
C ARG A 63 -12.48 -14.72 -3.58
N GLN A 64 -11.53 -15.50 -4.09
CA GLN A 64 -10.41 -16.03 -3.31
C GLN A 64 -9.52 -14.91 -2.74
N GLN A 65 -9.23 -13.86 -3.52
CA GLN A 65 -8.48 -12.71 -3.04
C GLN A 65 -9.21 -11.99 -1.91
N VAL A 66 -10.53 -11.77 -2.04
CA VAL A 66 -11.35 -11.16 -0.98
C VAL A 66 -11.37 -12.02 0.28
N GLU A 67 -11.52 -13.34 0.15
CA GLU A 67 -11.48 -14.27 1.27
C GLU A 67 -10.10 -14.32 1.93
N ALA A 68 -9.03 -14.32 1.14
CA ALA A 68 -7.66 -14.26 1.63
C ALA A 68 -7.39 -12.96 2.40
N ALA A 69 -7.86 -11.81 1.90
CA ALA A 69 -7.77 -10.54 2.60
C ALA A 69 -8.51 -10.57 3.95
N LYS A 70 -9.75 -11.08 3.98
CA LYS A 70 -10.52 -11.25 5.23
C LYS A 70 -9.87 -12.23 6.20
N LYS A 71 -9.23 -13.30 5.69
CA LYS A 71 -8.48 -14.24 6.53
C LYS A 71 -7.25 -13.56 7.13
N PHE A 72 -6.51 -12.81 6.32
CA PHE A 72 -5.34 -12.04 6.74
C PHE A 72 -5.69 -11.02 7.83
N GLU A 73 -6.78 -10.27 7.67
CA GLU A 73 -7.27 -9.34 8.70
C GLU A 73 -7.60 -10.04 10.02
N ARG A 74 -8.27 -11.19 9.96
CA ARG A 74 -8.61 -11.98 11.16
C ARG A 74 -7.37 -12.51 11.87
N GLU A 75 -6.43 -13.07 11.13
CA GLU A 75 -5.18 -13.62 11.67
C GLU A 75 -4.29 -12.52 12.25
N ASN A 76 -4.26 -11.35 11.62
CA ASN A 76 -3.43 -10.22 12.03
C ASN A 76 -4.18 -9.16 12.86
N ARG A 77 -5.35 -9.49 13.43
CA ARG A 77 -6.19 -8.54 14.17
C ARG A 77 -5.48 -7.81 15.32
N PHE A 78 -4.44 -8.42 15.89
CA PHE A 78 -3.66 -7.86 17.00
C PHE A 78 -2.54 -6.93 16.54
N THR A 79 -2.07 -7.13 15.30
CA THR A 79 -0.97 -6.38 14.67
C THR A 79 -1.52 -5.19 13.89
N ILE A 80 -2.60 -5.40 13.13
CA ILE A 80 -3.28 -4.36 12.35
C ILE A 80 -4.11 -3.52 13.32
N ARG A 81 -3.53 -2.41 13.77
CA ARG A 81 -4.21 -1.42 14.60
C ARG A 81 -4.57 -0.23 13.73
N ASN A 82 -5.87 0.01 13.57
CA ASN A 82 -6.37 1.21 12.93
C ASN A 82 -6.51 2.32 13.97
N TYR A 83 -5.55 3.24 13.99
CA TYR A 83 -5.61 4.43 14.82
C TYR A 83 -6.37 5.55 14.10
N ASP A 84 -7.33 6.15 14.81
CA ASP A 84 -8.03 7.36 14.39
C ASP A 84 -7.53 8.53 15.25
N PHE A 85 -6.49 9.22 14.78
CA PHE A 85 -5.89 10.33 15.52
C PHE A 85 -6.70 11.60 15.28
N LYS A 86 -7.25 12.17 16.34
CA LYS A 86 -7.93 13.47 16.27
C LYS A 86 -6.90 14.62 16.19
N PRO A 87 -7.28 15.78 15.62
CA PRO A 87 -6.47 16.98 15.67
C PRO A 87 -5.97 17.29 17.10
N GLY A 88 -4.72 17.72 17.23
CA GLY A 88 -4.03 17.97 18.50
C GLY A 88 -3.48 16.72 19.19
N ARG A 89 -3.76 15.50 18.69
CA ARG A 89 -3.21 14.27 19.26
C ARG A 89 -1.72 14.16 18.96
N LEU A 90 -0.93 13.74 19.96
CA LEU A 90 0.49 13.48 19.78
C LEU A 90 0.75 12.09 19.20
N VAL A 91 1.65 12.03 18.22
CA VAL A 91 2.01 10.82 17.48
C VAL A 91 3.53 10.72 17.29
N LEU A 92 4.04 9.49 17.25
CA LEU A 92 5.41 9.19 16.84
C LEU A 92 5.39 8.74 15.37
N MET A 93 6.35 9.22 14.58
CA MET A 93 6.51 8.80 13.19
C MET A 93 7.61 7.75 13.07
N ARG A 94 7.30 6.62 12.41
CA ARG A 94 8.30 5.61 12.04
C ARG A 94 9.30 6.18 11.04
N ASN A 95 10.59 5.99 11.35
CA ASN A 95 11.67 6.30 10.43
C ASN A 95 11.88 5.13 9.46
N THR A 96 11.16 5.16 8.34
CA THR A 96 11.18 4.12 7.30
C THR A 96 12.54 3.98 6.64
N ALA A 97 13.26 5.10 6.44
CA ALA A 97 14.61 5.11 5.88
C ALA A 97 15.61 4.33 6.76
N ILE A 98 15.54 4.55 8.09
CA ILE A 98 16.41 3.84 9.05
C ILE A 98 16.00 2.37 9.18
N GLU A 99 14.71 2.04 9.15
CA GLU A 99 14.24 0.66 9.30
C GLU A 99 14.76 -0.28 8.20
N LYS A 100 14.93 0.23 6.97
CA LYS A 100 15.49 -0.51 5.82
C LYS A 100 17.03 -0.54 5.80
N SER A 101 17.71 0.25 6.65
CA SER A 101 19.17 0.35 6.67
C SER A 101 19.85 -0.82 7.40
N LEU A 102 21.06 -1.18 6.96
CA LEU A 102 21.89 -2.22 7.60
C LEU A 102 22.33 -1.82 9.02
N ASN A 103 22.56 -0.52 9.25
CA ASN A 103 23.03 0.04 10.53
C ASN A 103 21.90 0.48 11.48
N ARG A 104 20.67 0.00 11.27
CA ARG A 104 19.47 0.45 12.00
C ARG A 104 19.52 0.29 13.51
N LYS A 105 20.34 -0.63 14.03
CA LYS A 105 20.39 -0.98 15.46
C LYS A 105 20.79 0.21 16.34
N MET A 106 21.61 1.11 15.80
CA MET A 106 22.16 2.25 16.54
C MET A 106 21.41 3.56 16.25
N ARG A 107 20.34 3.52 15.47
CA ARG A 107 19.64 4.71 14.98
C ARG A 107 18.22 4.81 15.54
N PRO A 108 17.67 6.04 15.70
CA PRO A 108 16.33 6.22 16.24
C PRO A 108 15.28 5.61 15.31
N ARG A 109 14.48 4.68 15.84
CA ARG A 109 13.42 3.98 15.09
C ARG A 109 12.18 4.86 14.89
N TYR A 110 11.94 5.78 15.81
CA TYR A 110 10.82 6.71 15.79
C TYR A 110 11.34 8.14 15.92
N LEU A 111 10.78 9.04 15.13
CA LEU A 111 11.01 10.47 15.18
C LEU A 111 9.87 11.13 15.95
N GLY A 112 10.24 12.13 16.75
CA GLY A 112 9.41 13.19 17.35
C GLY A 112 8.09 12.78 18.02
N PRO A 113 7.65 13.43 19.11
CA PRO A 113 6.22 13.63 19.29
C PRO A 113 5.76 14.74 18.35
N TYR A 114 5.09 14.38 17.26
CA TYR A 114 4.40 15.30 16.36
C TYR A 114 2.96 15.48 16.78
N ALA A 115 2.36 16.61 16.41
CA ALA A 115 0.96 16.88 16.66
C ALA A 115 0.15 16.75 15.36
N VAL A 116 -0.98 16.05 15.41
CA VAL A 116 -1.86 15.86 14.25
C VAL A 116 -2.63 17.15 13.98
N VAL A 117 -2.57 17.66 12.74
CA VAL A 117 -3.33 18.84 12.32
C VAL A 117 -4.67 18.41 11.77
N SER A 118 -4.66 17.59 10.72
CA SER A 118 -5.87 17.06 10.08
C SER A 118 -5.54 15.79 9.28
N ARG A 119 -6.57 15.24 8.62
CA ARG A 119 -6.48 14.01 7.83
C ARG A 119 -6.97 14.31 6.42
N ASN A 120 -6.24 13.85 5.40
CA ASN A 120 -6.63 14.03 4.02
C ASN A 120 -7.69 13.01 3.57
N LYS A 121 -8.26 13.20 2.37
CA LYS A 121 -9.23 12.28 1.76
C LYS A 121 -8.68 10.86 1.60
N GLY A 122 -7.39 10.73 1.27
CA GLY A 122 -6.67 9.46 1.17
C GLY A 122 -6.38 8.75 2.51
N GLY A 123 -6.74 9.37 3.64
CA GLY A 123 -6.56 8.80 4.97
C GLY A 123 -5.15 8.91 5.57
N ALA A 124 -4.23 9.62 4.92
CA ALA A 124 -2.96 10.07 5.45
C ALA A 124 -3.16 11.29 6.38
N TYR A 125 -2.20 11.51 7.28
CA TYR A 125 -2.28 12.55 8.30
C TYR A 125 -1.33 13.69 7.98
N ILE A 126 -1.82 14.91 8.14
CA ILE A 126 -1.01 16.12 8.13
C ILE A 126 -0.54 16.32 9.58
N ILE A 127 0.77 16.33 9.77
CA ILE A 127 1.40 16.45 11.08
C ILE A 127 2.23 17.72 11.14
N ALA A 128 2.36 18.27 12.34
CA ALA A 128 3.21 19.40 12.63
C ALA A 128 4.18 19.07 13.76
N GLU A 129 5.35 19.68 13.72
CA GLU A 129 6.22 19.82 14.88
C GLU A 129 5.53 20.66 15.97
N LEU A 130 6.02 20.53 17.20
CA LEU A 130 5.40 21.20 18.36
C LEU A 130 5.53 22.74 18.33
N ASN A 131 6.40 23.27 17.47
CA ASN A 131 6.55 24.70 17.21
C ASN A 131 5.57 25.24 16.15
N GLY A 132 4.69 24.40 15.60
CA GLY A 132 3.75 24.76 14.54
C GLY A 132 4.25 24.53 13.12
N ALA A 133 5.48 24.01 12.93
CA ALA A 133 6.00 23.72 11.61
C ALA A 133 5.34 22.49 10.99
N VAL A 134 4.52 22.68 9.97
CA VAL A 134 3.74 21.63 9.32
C VAL A 134 4.61 20.92 8.27
N PHE A 135 4.48 19.59 8.21
CA PHE A 135 5.12 18.82 7.17
C PHE A 135 4.54 19.18 5.80
N ASP A 136 5.42 19.43 4.83
CA ASP A 136 5.01 19.77 3.45
C ASP A 136 4.16 18.68 2.78
N ARG A 137 4.22 17.45 3.30
CA ARG A 137 3.57 16.28 2.73
C ARG A 137 2.79 15.48 3.77
N PRO A 138 1.60 14.94 3.43
CA PRO A 138 0.85 14.07 4.33
C PRO A 138 1.59 12.75 4.58
N VAL A 139 1.57 12.29 5.81
CA VAL A 139 2.24 11.08 6.27
C VAL A 139 1.25 9.91 6.32
N ALA A 140 1.66 8.78 5.73
CA ALA A 140 0.83 7.58 5.70
C ALA A 140 0.46 7.07 7.12
N ALA A 141 -0.80 6.69 7.32
CA ALA A 141 -1.32 6.29 8.63
C ALA A 141 -0.53 5.14 9.29
N PHE A 142 0.00 4.18 8.52
CA PHE A 142 0.78 3.05 9.05
C PHE A 142 2.16 3.47 9.62
N ARG A 143 2.64 4.67 9.30
CA ARG A 143 3.88 5.23 9.86
C ARG A 143 3.66 5.85 11.24
N LEU A 144 2.42 6.17 11.62
CA LEU A 144 2.11 6.88 12.85
C LEU A 144 1.68 5.94 13.98
N ILE A 145 2.21 6.17 15.17
CA ILE A 145 1.87 5.44 16.40
C ILE A 145 1.49 6.45 17.49
N PRO A 146 0.52 6.16 18.37
CA PRO A 146 0.20 7.05 19.49
C PRO A 146 1.42 7.35 20.36
N TYR A 147 1.64 8.63 20.66
CA TYR A 147 2.54 9.05 21.73
C TYR A 147 1.78 9.02 23.06
N LEU A 148 2.29 8.25 24.03
CA LEU A 148 1.66 8.06 25.34
C LEU A 148 2.10 9.15 26.33
N ALA A 149 1.69 10.39 26.05
CA ALA A 149 1.84 11.51 26.97
C ALA A 149 0.87 11.41 28.16
N ARG A 150 1.20 12.10 29.26
CA ARG A 150 0.30 12.28 30.42
C ARG A 150 -0.97 13.01 30.02
N ASP A 151 -0.81 14.11 29.27
CA ASP A 151 -1.90 14.84 28.65
C ASP A 151 -2.05 14.43 27.18
N LYS A 152 -3.29 14.14 26.77
CA LYS A 152 -3.53 13.43 25.51
C LYS A 152 -3.50 14.33 24.27
N SER A 153 -3.73 15.63 24.43
CA SER A 153 -3.89 16.56 23.31
C SER A 153 -3.22 17.89 23.62
N ILE A 154 -2.61 18.48 22.60
CA ILE A 154 -2.14 19.86 22.62
C ILE A 154 -3.14 20.71 21.82
N SER A 155 -3.43 21.91 22.31
CA SER A 155 -4.18 22.90 21.55
C SER A 155 -3.29 23.42 20.42
N LEU A 156 -3.67 23.13 19.18
CA LEU A 156 -3.02 23.68 17.99
C LEU A 156 -3.93 24.77 17.40
N PRO A 157 -3.77 26.04 17.79
CA PRO A 157 -4.47 27.12 17.11
C PRO A 157 -3.99 27.17 15.65
N ARG A 158 -4.93 27.31 14.71
CA ARG A 158 -4.62 27.38 13.27
C ARG A 158 -3.66 28.53 12.94
N ASP A 159 -3.78 29.63 13.70
CA ASP A 159 -2.95 30.83 13.56
C ASP A 159 -1.47 30.59 13.92
N ALA A 160 -1.15 29.49 14.62
CA ALA A 160 0.22 29.15 14.98
C ALA A 160 0.90 28.19 13.97
N LEU A 161 0.18 27.76 12.93
CA LEU A 161 0.77 26.96 11.87
C LEU A 161 1.59 27.86 10.94
N ASP A 162 2.73 27.36 10.48
CA ASP A 162 3.62 28.06 9.53
C ASP A 162 3.09 28.06 8.09
N ILE A 163 1.97 27.36 7.83
CA ILE A 163 1.34 27.22 6.53
C ILE A 163 0.01 27.99 6.48
N GLY A 164 -0.24 28.69 5.37
CA GLY A 164 -1.53 29.35 5.11
C GLY A 164 -2.69 28.38 4.83
N ASP A 165 -3.91 28.82 5.11
CA ASP A 165 -5.12 28.00 5.00
C ASP A 165 -5.32 27.35 3.62
N GLU A 166 -4.93 28.02 2.53
CA GLU A 166 -5.07 27.49 1.17
C GLU A 166 -4.22 26.22 0.93
N ARG A 167 -2.98 26.25 1.41
CA ARG A 167 -2.06 25.12 1.29
C ARG A 167 -2.50 23.97 2.18
N LEU A 168 -3.03 24.25 3.38
CA LEU A 168 -3.62 23.24 4.24
C LEU A 168 -4.81 22.54 3.56
N ARG A 169 -5.70 23.30 2.93
CA ARG A 169 -6.82 22.73 2.15
C ARG A 169 -6.33 21.84 1.00
N THR A 170 -5.27 22.26 0.30
CA THR A 170 -4.67 21.44 -0.76
C THR A 170 -4.16 20.10 -0.22
N LEU A 171 -3.54 20.11 0.97
CA LEU A 171 -3.10 18.88 1.63
C LEU A 171 -4.28 18.00 2.05
N GLU A 172 -5.35 18.59 2.58
CA GLU A 172 -6.56 17.85 2.96
C GLU A 172 -7.28 17.21 1.76
N GLU A 173 -7.24 17.85 0.59
CA GLU A 173 -7.88 17.35 -0.64
C GLU A 173 -7.07 16.29 -1.39
N SER A 174 -5.82 16.04 -1.00
CA SER A 174 -4.97 15.02 -1.62
C SER A 174 -5.44 13.59 -1.32
N ASP A 175 -5.40 12.72 -2.33
CA ASP A 175 -5.92 11.35 -2.27
C ASP A 175 -4.86 10.27 -1.91
N GLY A 176 -3.64 10.67 -1.56
CA GLY A 176 -2.58 9.73 -1.19
C GLY A 176 -1.56 10.31 -0.21
N PRO A 177 -0.80 9.46 0.51
CA PRO A 177 0.46 9.90 1.09
C PRO A 177 1.39 10.32 -0.06
N ALA A 178 2.40 11.16 0.22
CA ALA A 178 3.35 11.52 -0.82
C ALA A 178 3.92 10.29 -1.54
N GLU A 179 3.75 10.24 -2.86
CA GLU A 179 4.46 9.27 -3.69
C GLU A 179 5.95 9.59 -3.64
N GLY A 180 6.76 8.57 -3.31
CA GLY A 180 8.21 8.66 -3.26
C GLY A 180 8.77 8.38 -1.86
N ASP A 181 9.26 7.16 -1.68
CA ASP A 181 10.29 6.83 -0.68
C ASP A 181 11.64 7.49 -1.08
N GLU A 182 11.65 8.77 -1.47
CA GLU A 182 12.86 9.54 -1.75
C GLU A 182 13.21 10.43 -0.56
N ASP A 183 13.19 9.86 0.65
CA ASP A 183 13.87 10.44 1.81
C ASP A 183 15.38 10.10 1.71
N TYR A 184 16.03 10.52 0.62
CA TYR A 184 17.49 10.60 0.53
C TYR A 184 17.90 12.04 0.81
N ALA A 185 18.72 12.23 1.85
CA ALA A 185 19.32 13.49 2.32
C ALA A 185 18.48 14.31 3.31
N LEU A 186 18.43 13.84 4.56
CA LEU A 186 18.68 14.71 5.71
C LEU A 186 19.65 13.98 6.64
N ILE A 187 20.93 14.09 6.30
CA ILE A 187 22.06 13.82 7.20
C ILE A 187 22.81 15.14 7.25
N ASP A 188 22.61 15.89 8.33
CA ASP A 188 23.63 16.78 8.86
C ASP A 188 24.30 16.06 10.04
#